data_AF-A0A9D6IIM5-F1
#
_entry.id   AF-A0A9D6IIM5-F1
#
_cell.length_a   1.000
_cell.length_b   1.000
_cell.length_c   1.000
_cell.angle_alpha   90.00
_cell.angle_beta   90.00
_cell.angle_gamma   90.00
#
_symmetry.space_group_name_H-M   'P 1'
#
loop_
_entity.id
_entity.type
_entity.pdbx_description
1 polymer ?
#
loop_
_entity_poly.entity_id
_entity_poly.type
_entity_poly.pdbx_seq_one_letter_code
_entity_poly.pdbx_strand_id
1 'polypeptide(L)'
;MKPRSSLNVERLEDRDQPSTITLDANNNIVYTAGQGVANSVAVNPSLMNQGELVITETAENITSVPMGWTLSPDNRTATGPFNANSFVEFDVGDQGDYVNATMSPVWVKIWGKEGNDTLYGSQYSDRMFGGDG
;
A
#
# COMPACT_ATOMS: atom_id res chain seq x y z
N MET A 1 -48.58 -2.23 18.84
CA MET A 1 -47.23 -2.79 19.07
C MET A 1 -46.27 -2.13 18.09
N LYS A 2 -45.20 -1.49 18.57
CA LYS A 2 -44.19 -0.84 17.73
C LYS A 2 -43.09 -1.87 17.43
N PRO A 3 -42.64 -2.06 16.17
CA PRO A 3 -41.54 -2.99 15.90
C PRO A 3 -40.26 -2.45 16.53
N ARG A 4 -39.47 -3.34 17.15
CA ARG A 4 -38.14 -3.01 17.65
C ARG A 4 -37.21 -2.92 16.44
N SER A 5 -36.53 -1.79 16.28
CA SER A 5 -35.42 -1.66 15.33
C SER A 5 -34.37 -2.72 15.64
N SER A 6 -34.02 -3.55 14.66
CA SER A 6 -32.88 -4.45 14.74
C SER A 6 -31.61 -3.62 14.72
N LEU A 7 -30.81 -3.71 15.79
CA LEU A 7 -29.45 -3.20 15.83
C LEU A 7 -28.58 -4.18 15.03
N ASN A 8 -28.20 -3.81 13.81
CA ASN A 8 -27.14 -4.52 13.10
C ASN A 8 -25.82 -4.16 13.78
N VAL A 9 -25.36 -5.03 14.68
CA VAL A 9 -24.01 -4.96 15.23
C VAL A 9 -23.12 -5.70 14.25
N GLU A 10 -22.48 -4.97 13.34
CA GLU A 10 -21.32 -5.52 12.63
C GLU A 10 -20.24 -5.80 13.67
N ARG A 11 -19.64 -7.00 13.62
CA ARG A 11 -18.51 -7.35 14.47
C ARG A 11 -17.36 -6.42 14.06
N LEU A 12 -16.74 -5.71 15.02
CA LEU A 12 -15.61 -4.80 14.74
C LEU A 12 -14.44 -5.48 14.00
N GLU A 13 -14.31 -6.78 14.22
CA GLU A 13 -13.35 -7.73 13.62
C GLU A 13 -13.70 -8.15 12.18
N ASP A 14 -14.85 -7.76 11.62
CA ASP A 14 -15.15 -7.88 10.18
C ASP A 14 -14.67 -6.65 9.37
N ARG A 15 -13.98 -5.68 10.02
CA ARG A 15 -13.41 -4.49 9.37
C ARG A 15 -11.91 -4.60 9.08
N ASP A 16 -11.39 -5.82 8.93
CA ASP A 16 -10.13 -6.01 8.21
C ASP A 16 -10.36 -5.51 6.78
N GLN A 17 -10.02 -4.25 6.50
CA GLN A 17 -9.78 -3.82 5.14
C GLN A 17 -8.40 -4.34 4.80
N PRO A 18 -8.24 -5.40 4.01
CA PRO A 18 -6.92 -5.84 3.58
C PRO A 18 -6.27 -4.81 2.66
N SER A 19 -4.95 -4.90 2.49
CA SER A 19 -4.23 -3.97 1.63
C SER A 19 -4.74 -3.94 0.18
N THR A 20 -4.64 -2.78 -0.45
CA THR A 20 -5.05 -2.55 -1.84
C THR A 20 -4.03 -1.69 -2.57
N ILE A 21 -4.00 -1.83 -3.90
CA ILE A 21 -3.27 -0.94 -4.80
C ILE A 21 -4.26 -0.35 -5.78
N THR A 22 -4.24 0.97 -5.93
CA THR A 22 -5.10 1.73 -6.83
C THR A 22 -4.31 2.75 -7.64
N LEU A 23 -4.97 3.43 -8.58
CA LEU A 23 -4.45 4.61 -9.25
C LEU A 23 -5.28 5.82 -8.84
N ASP A 24 -4.63 6.92 -8.50
CA ASP A 24 -5.31 8.19 -8.27
C ASP A 24 -5.73 8.86 -9.60
N ALA A 25 -6.39 10.02 -9.51
CA ALA A 25 -6.85 10.77 -10.69
C ALA A 25 -5.72 11.24 -11.62
N ASN A 26 -4.47 11.24 -11.17
CA ASN A 26 -3.27 11.62 -11.91
C ASN A 26 -2.43 10.40 -12.35
N ASN A 27 -2.93 9.17 -12.16
CA ASN A 27 -2.22 7.91 -12.38
C ASN A 27 -0.99 7.72 -11.48
N ASN A 28 -0.97 8.32 -10.29
CA ASN A 28 -0.04 7.90 -9.24
C ASN A 28 -0.53 6.59 -8.64
N ILE A 29 0.41 5.73 -8.29
CA ILE A 29 0.10 4.44 -7.68
C ILE A 29 -0.12 4.68 -6.20
N VAL A 30 -1.20 4.14 -5.63
CA VAL A 30 -1.52 4.29 -4.21
C VAL A 30 -1.63 2.90 -3.60
N TYR A 31 -0.72 2.57 -2.70
CA TYR A 31 -0.83 1.47 -1.77
C TYR A 31 -1.58 1.94 -0.53
N THR A 32 -2.56 1.17 -0.09
CA THR A 32 -3.29 1.41 1.16
C THR A 32 -3.25 0.14 1.98
N ALA A 33 -2.62 0.21 3.14
CA ALA A 33 -2.53 -0.87 4.11
C ALA A 33 -3.88 -1.16 4.77
N GLY A 34 -3.96 -2.36 5.35
CA GLY A 34 -5.02 -2.70 6.26
C GLY A 34 -4.88 -2.09 7.64
N GLN A 35 -5.99 -2.13 8.39
CA GLN A 35 -6.03 -1.53 9.71
C GLN A 35 -5.32 -2.42 10.75
N GLY A 36 -4.44 -1.82 11.55
CA GLY A 36 -3.80 -2.49 12.69
C GLY A 36 -2.72 -3.52 12.33
N VAL A 37 -2.22 -3.51 11.11
CA VAL A 37 -1.16 -4.40 10.62
C VAL A 37 0.16 -3.63 10.59
N ALA A 38 1.26 -4.22 11.05
CA ALA A 38 2.60 -3.68 10.82
C ALA A 38 3.09 -4.13 9.43
N ASN A 39 2.89 -3.26 8.45
CA ASN A 39 3.14 -3.53 7.04
C ASN A 39 4.62 -3.52 6.71
N SER A 40 5.02 -4.36 5.76
CA SER A 40 6.40 -4.42 5.27
C SER A 40 6.39 -4.56 3.76
N VAL A 41 6.50 -3.39 3.12
CA VAL A 41 6.31 -3.19 1.68
C VAL A 41 7.64 -2.89 1.01
N ALA A 42 7.87 -3.46 -0.17
CA ALA A 42 8.97 -3.09 -1.05
C ALA A 42 8.45 -2.67 -2.43
N VAL A 43 9.08 -1.66 -3.04
CA VAL A 43 8.81 -1.23 -4.40
C VAL A 43 10.07 -1.27 -5.25
N ASN A 44 10.02 -2.03 -6.33
CA ASN A 44 11.16 -2.31 -7.19
C ASN A 44 10.75 -2.21 -8.68
N PRO A 45 11.68 -1.92 -9.60
CA PRO A 45 11.44 -2.10 -11.03
C PRO A 45 11.31 -3.60 -11.33
N SER A 46 10.47 -3.96 -12.28
CA SER A 46 10.41 -5.33 -12.79
C SER A 46 11.70 -5.68 -13.53
N LEU A 47 12.31 -6.81 -13.16
CA LEU A 47 13.49 -7.35 -13.86
C LEU A 47 13.14 -7.91 -15.24
N MET A 48 11.85 -8.14 -15.50
CA MET A 48 11.36 -8.75 -16.74
C MET A 48 10.90 -7.69 -17.75
N ASN A 49 10.45 -6.52 -17.26
CA ASN A 49 9.93 -5.44 -18.10
C ASN A 49 10.26 -4.08 -17.49
N GLN A 50 11.07 -3.27 -18.19
CA GLN A 50 11.53 -1.97 -17.69
C GLN A 50 10.40 -0.93 -17.50
N GLY A 51 9.22 -1.15 -18.08
CA GLY A 51 8.04 -0.29 -17.91
C GLY A 51 7.14 -0.68 -16.74
N GLU A 52 7.52 -1.68 -15.94
CA GLU A 52 6.71 -2.20 -14.84
C GLU A 52 7.37 -2.01 -13.48
N LEU A 53 6.52 -1.82 -12.48
CA LEU A 53 6.84 -1.85 -11.06
C LEU A 53 6.38 -3.18 -10.46
N VAL A 54 7.07 -3.58 -9.41
CA VAL A 54 6.76 -4.71 -8.54
C VAL A 54 6.62 -4.16 -7.13
N ILE A 55 5.42 -4.27 -6.55
CA ILE A 55 5.14 -3.95 -5.16
C ILE A 55 4.92 -5.26 -4.41
N THR A 56 5.71 -5.51 -3.36
CA THR A 56 5.64 -6.73 -2.55
C THR A 56 5.29 -6.37 -1.11
N GLU A 57 4.26 -7.00 -0.55
CA GLU A 57 3.85 -6.91 0.86
C GLU A 57 4.08 -8.27 1.55
N THR A 58 4.64 -8.23 2.76
CA THR A 58 5.06 -9.41 3.53
C THR A 58 4.27 -9.62 4.83
N ALA A 59 3.51 -8.64 5.30
CA ALA A 59 2.65 -8.70 6.48
C ALA A 59 1.24 -9.22 6.16
N GLU A 60 0.62 -8.76 5.08
CA GLU A 60 -0.76 -9.09 4.73
C GLU A 60 -0.97 -9.36 3.23
N ASN A 61 -2.20 -9.71 2.84
CA ASN A 61 -2.56 -9.93 1.45
C ASN A 61 -3.03 -8.64 0.78
N ILE A 62 -2.62 -8.44 -0.47
CA ILE A 62 -3.18 -7.45 -1.38
C ILE A 62 -4.43 -8.04 -2.00
N THR A 63 -5.56 -7.33 -1.96
CA THR A 63 -6.85 -7.87 -2.43
C THR A 63 -7.44 -7.15 -3.62
N SER A 64 -6.88 -5.99 -3.96
CA SER A 64 -7.29 -5.21 -5.13
C SER A 64 -6.06 -4.61 -5.79
N VAL A 65 -6.02 -4.67 -7.12
CA VAL A 65 -4.99 -4.03 -7.95
C VAL A 65 -5.67 -3.31 -9.13
N PRO A 66 -5.06 -2.26 -9.72
CA PRO A 66 -5.63 -1.53 -10.84
C PRO A 66 -5.76 -2.39 -12.11
N MET A 67 -6.58 -1.94 -13.07
CA MET A 67 -6.61 -2.56 -14.39
C MET A 67 -5.21 -2.52 -15.03
N GLY A 68 -4.78 -3.66 -15.61
CA GLY A 68 -3.46 -3.81 -16.21
C GLY A 68 -2.36 -4.22 -15.21
N TRP A 69 -2.68 -4.33 -13.92
CA TRP A 69 -1.82 -4.96 -12.93
C TRP A 69 -2.19 -6.44 -12.77
N THR A 70 -1.19 -7.23 -12.39
CA THR A 70 -1.34 -8.65 -12.06
C THR A 70 -0.97 -8.86 -10.61
N LEU A 71 -1.77 -9.63 -9.90
CA LEU A 71 -1.48 -10.07 -8.53
C LEU A 71 -0.92 -11.49 -8.57
N SER A 72 0.12 -11.76 -7.77
CA SER A 72 0.70 -13.08 -7.62
C SER A 72 -0.27 -14.07 -6.99
N PRO A 73 -0.11 -15.40 -7.19
CA PRO A 73 -1.03 -16.41 -6.64
C PRO A 73 -1.14 -16.42 -5.11
N ASP A 74 -0.13 -15.93 -4.41
CA ASP A 74 -0.10 -15.79 -2.94
C ASP A 74 -0.66 -14.44 -2.46
N ASN A 75 -1.11 -13.59 -3.38
CA ASN A 75 -1.64 -12.25 -3.11
C ASN A 75 -0.65 -11.33 -2.38
N ARG A 76 0.66 -11.54 -2.52
CA ARG A 76 1.69 -10.72 -1.87
C ARG A 76 2.41 -9.77 -2.80
N THR A 77 2.38 -10.01 -4.10
CA THR A 77 3.14 -9.23 -5.08
C THR A 77 2.22 -8.75 -6.19
N ALA A 78 2.17 -7.44 -6.38
CA ALA A 78 1.48 -6.81 -7.49
C ALA A 78 2.50 -6.27 -8.49
N THR A 79 2.33 -6.65 -9.76
CA THR A 79 3.18 -6.18 -10.86
C THR A 79 2.32 -5.45 -11.87
N GLY A 80 2.75 -4.26 -12.29
CA GLY A 80 2.03 -3.51 -13.31
C GLY A 80 2.77 -2.30 -13.84
N PRO A 81 2.22 -1.65 -14.86
CA PRO A 81 2.87 -0.53 -15.52
C PRO A 81 3.01 0.68 -14.59
N PHE A 82 4.09 1.44 -14.77
CA PHE A 82 4.27 2.73 -14.11
C PHE A 82 4.64 3.83 -15.10
N ASN A 83 4.45 5.08 -14.69
CA ASN A 83 4.86 6.26 -15.43
C ASN A 83 6.09 6.85 -14.74
N ALA A 84 7.17 7.08 -15.47
CA ALA A 84 8.39 7.67 -14.89
C ALA A 84 8.18 9.11 -14.35
N ASN A 85 7.10 9.78 -14.74
CA ASN A 85 6.70 11.09 -14.21
C ASN A 85 5.69 11.00 -13.05
N SER A 86 5.22 9.81 -12.67
CA SER A 86 4.38 9.62 -11.49
C SER A 86 5.21 9.25 -10.27
N PHE A 87 4.52 8.97 -9.16
CA PHE A 87 5.13 8.48 -7.93
C PHE A 87 4.29 7.35 -7.33
N VAL A 88 4.84 6.69 -6.31
CA VAL A 88 4.09 5.74 -5.48
C VAL A 88 3.79 6.36 -4.14
N GLU A 89 2.52 6.42 -3.78
CA GLU A 89 2.03 6.79 -2.46
C GLU A 89 1.79 5.52 -1.64
N PHE A 90 2.26 5.49 -0.40
CA PHE A 90 1.95 4.45 0.58
C PHE A 90 1.20 5.09 1.75
N ASP A 91 -0.08 4.78 1.93
CA ASP A 91 -0.77 4.93 3.21
C ASP A 91 -0.57 3.62 3.96
N VAL A 92 0.43 3.59 4.84
CA VAL A 92 0.87 2.36 5.52
C VAL A 92 0.06 2.06 6.79
N GLY A 93 -0.77 3.00 7.23
CA GLY A 93 -1.66 2.79 8.36
C GLY A 93 -1.00 3.12 9.70
N ASP A 94 -1.57 2.52 10.75
CA ASP A 94 -1.02 2.54 12.10
C ASP A 94 -0.11 1.30 12.28
N GLN A 95 0.62 1.24 13.39
CA GLN A 95 1.71 0.31 13.71
C GLN A 95 3.08 0.79 13.18
N GLY A 96 4.14 0.06 13.55
CA GLY A 96 5.49 0.36 13.04
C GLY A 96 5.69 -0.27 11.67
N ASP A 97 5.54 0.54 10.62
CA ASP A 97 5.58 0.07 9.25
C ASP A 97 6.97 0.21 8.62
N TYR A 98 7.21 -0.59 7.59
CA TYR A 98 8.46 -0.63 6.86
C TYR A 98 8.22 -0.50 5.37
N VAL A 99 8.85 0.50 4.74
CA VAL A 99 8.85 0.67 3.29
C VAL A 99 10.27 0.68 2.76
N ASN A 100 10.59 -0.28 1.90
CA ASN A 100 11.84 -0.30 1.14
C ASN A 100 11.62 0.21 -0.29
N ALA A 101 12.07 1.43 -0.53
CA ALA A 101 12.05 2.08 -1.83
C ALA A 101 13.44 2.22 -2.46
N THR A 102 14.48 1.56 -1.91
CA THR A 102 15.88 1.75 -2.34
C THR A 102 16.10 1.59 -3.83
N MET A 103 15.37 0.66 -4.47
CA MET A 103 15.45 0.42 -5.91
C MET A 103 14.32 1.09 -6.71
N SER A 104 13.39 1.80 -6.07
CA SER A 104 12.25 2.43 -6.74
C SER A 104 12.72 3.28 -7.93
N PRO A 105 12.15 3.11 -9.14
CA PRO A 105 12.45 3.92 -10.31
C PRO A 105 11.79 5.30 -10.29
N VAL A 106 10.95 5.60 -9.30
CA VAL A 106 10.28 6.88 -9.07
C VAL A 106 10.41 7.27 -7.60
N TRP A 107 10.25 8.55 -7.29
CA TRP A 107 10.15 8.99 -5.90
C TRP A 107 8.90 8.38 -5.23
N VAL A 108 8.94 8.24 -3.92
CA VAL A 108 7.82 7.74 -3.11
C VAL A 108 7.34 8.78 -2.11
N LYS A 109 6.07 8.66 -1.73
CA LYS A 109 5.45 9.42 -0.64
C LYS A 109 4.85 8.43 0.35
N ILE A 110 5.13 8.59 1.63
CA ILE A 110 4.61 7.71 2.67
C ILE A 110 3.83 8.54 3.69
N TRP A 111 2.64 8.05 4.01
CA TRP A 111 1.82 8.49 5.12
C TRP A 111 1.80 7.37 6.16
N GLY A 112 2.65 7.53 7.16
CA GLY A 112 2.57 6.79 8.41
C GLY A 112 1.61 7.46 9.38
N LYS A 113 0.97 6.68 10.25
CA LYS A 113 0.05 7.17 11.30
C LYS A 113 0.69 6.94 12.67
N GLU A 114 0.03 6.22 13.57
CA GLU A 114 0.63 5.91 14.87
C GLU A 114 1.66 4.79 14.73
N GLY A 115 2.91 4.99 15.13
CA GLY A 115 3.92 3.94 15.18
C GLY A 115 5.31 4.37 14.71
N ASN A 116 6.29 3.49 14.94
CA ASN A 116 7.69 3.75 14.55
C ASN A 116 7.92 3.31 13.11
N ASP A 117 7.55 4.17 12.17
CA ASP A 117 7.67 3.88 10.74
C ASP A 117 9.10 4.06 10.22
N THR A 118 9.46 3.27 9.20
CA THR A 118 10.80 3.31 8.58
C THR A 118 10.70 3.33 7.06
N LEU A 119 11.35 4.33 6.44
CA LEU A 119 11.60 4.40 5.01
C LEU A 119 13.07 4.18 4.68
N TYR A 120 13.36 3.21 3.82
CA TYR A 120 14.62 3.13 3.09
C TYR A 120 14.45 3.74 1.70
N GLY A 121 14.82 5.01 1.58
CA GLY A 121 14.63 5.80 0.37
C GLY A 121 15.54 5.39 -0.80
N SER A 122 15.13 5.84 -1.98
CA SER A 122 15.81 5.76 -3.26
C SER A 122 16.78 6.95 -3.46
N GLN A 123 17.33 7.06 -4.66
CA GLN A 123 18.08 8.23 -5.12
C GLN A 123 17.19 9.46 -5.46
N TYR A 124 15.87 9.29 -5.47
CA TYR A 124 14.91 10.35 -5.81
C TYR A 124 14.47 11.14 -4.58
N SER A 125 13.64 12.17 -4.78
CA SER A 125 13.15 13.05 -3.71
C SER A 125 11.99 12.41 -2.94
N ASP A 126 12.29 11.35 -2.19
CA ASP A 126 11.30 10.64 -1.37
C ASP A 126 10.82 11.48 -0.19
N ARG A 127 9.57 11.24 0.24
CA ARG A 127 8.94 11.95 1.36
C ARG A 127 8.29 10.97 2.30
N MET A 128 8.45 11.20 3.60
CA MET A 128 7.81 10.44 4.65
C MET A 128 7.16 11.40 5.64
N PHE A 129 5.89 11.16 5.92
CA PHE A 129 5.11 11.80 6.98
C PHE A 129 4.78 10.71 7.99
N GLY A 130 5.63 10.51 8.99
CA GLY A 130 5.56 9.34 9.89
C GLY A 130 4.55 9.45 11.05
N GLY A 131 3.60 10.38 10.99
CA GLY A 131 2.59 10.55 12.04
C GLY A 131 3.16 10.70 13.47
N ASP A 132 2.49 10.04 14.42
CA ASP A 132 2.86 10.05 15.84
C ASP A 132 3.69 8.78 16.15
N GLY A 133 4.93 8.93 16.64
CA GLY A 133 5.82 7.80 16.92
C GLY A 133 7.23 8.20 17.27
#